data_AF-A0A6G0XSR1-F1
#
_entry.id   AF-A0A6G0XSR1-F1
#
_cell.length_a   1.000
_cell.length_b   1.000
_cell.length_c   1.000
_cell.angle_alpha   90.00
_cell.angle_beta   90.00
_cell.angle_gamma   90.00
#
_symmetry.space_group_name_H-M   'P 1'
#
loop_
_entity.id
_entity.type
_entity.pdbx_description
1 polymer ?
#
loop_
_entity_poly.entity_id
_entity_poly.type
_entity_poly.pdbx_seq_one_letter_code
_entity_poly.pdbx_strand_id
1 'polypeptide(L)'
;MADRRAKEAENAELLRYASNNQTQAMANKSDLGVLAKRRANHAFQRNAEAMLEEKSIALERESIRSQRIREQNDYIAKALEESRRVQDRKEREIQRICESSEELRELESMLKVAYVNKERAVQQAERETLNQIELAREKAIETQMEYDRQRAIVDMAAKDFSKRVEAVASKQSIQQHMLDQLKLHEEAAREAELDKQKVDAIMQQIQEEDRLEQEKRERHVLETRKLIDDCKLQRAKEKEEQLRREKEEDQKILQHGKHVEMREAGVKEKLAEKKKREEEAFLAVEAEIQRQRKEEEEFARLRDELWEEEMLEARRQKERERAQKKQADKEEMMRSNDRQQALKARLIAEQKRKEDEYNNYLKKKFASEERREMELEIFRRKQKEEYKHAIVAQNQQKQAMYHHELQKERAEAARLAEEEAFKKAVVEEAKRRLLEDHAAKLQGYLPKGIAKEMRSHMGSR
;
A
#
# COMPACT_ATOMS: atom_id res chain seq x y z
N MET A 1 -16.72 94.64 109.77
CA MET A 1 -15.67 93.63 109.48
C MET A 1 -16.24 92.20 109.49
N ALA A 2 -16.94 91.77 110.55
CA ALA A 2 -17.47 90.40 110.65
C ALA A 2 -18.35 89.99 109.45
N ASP A 3 -19.35 90.80 109.10
CA ASP A 3 -20.33 90.52 108.04
C ASP A 3 -19.69 90.33 106.66
N ARG A 4 -18.53 90.96 106.43
CA ARG A 4 -17.75 90.77 105.20
C ARG A 4 -17.16 89.36 105.13
N ARG A 5 -16.59 88.85 106.24
CA ARG A 5 -16.10 87.47 106.31
C ARG A 5 -17.22 86.44 106.22
N ALA A 6 -18.40 86.74 106.79
CA ALA A 6 -19.58 85.88 106.65
C ALA A 6 -20.02 85.76 105.18
N LYS A 7 -20.13 86.90 104.47
CA LYS A 7 -20.45 86.92 103.04
C LYS A 7 -19.33 86.32 102.18
N GLU A 8 -18.06 86.47 102.55
CA GLU A 8 -16.93 85.83 101.86
C GLU A 8 -16.96 84.29 102.04
N ALA A 9 -17.40 83.78 103.20
CA ALA A 9 -17.61 82.35 103.43
C ALA A 9 -18.82 81.80 102.65
N GLU A 10 -19.97 82.48 102.69
CA GLU A 10 -21.17 82.13 101.93
C GLU A 10 -20.90 82.08 100.42
N ASN A 11 -20.20 83.10 99.89
CA ASN A 11 -19.75 83.09 98.49
C ASN A 11 -18.76 81.95 98.20
N ALA A 12 -17.86 81.60 99.13
CA ALA A 12 -16.95 80.47 98.95
C ALA A 12 -17.67 79.11 98.94
N GLU A 13 -18.75 78.95 99.71
CA GLU A 13 -19.61 77.75 99.67
C GLU A 13 -20.44 77.69 98.39
N LEU A 14 -21.03 78.81 97.95
CA LEU A 14 -21.73 78.90 96.66
C LEU A 14 -20.80 78.61 95.47
N LEU A 15 -19.56 79.13 95.50
CA LEU A 15 -18.54 78.82 94.48
C LEU A 15 -18.10 77.35 94.51
N ARG A 16 -17.98 76.75 95.70
CA ARG A 16 -17.73 75.30 95.84
C ARG A 16 -18.89 74.47 95.29
N TYR A 17 -20.13 74.85 95.59
CA TYR A 17 -21.33 74.18 95.06
C TYR A 17 -21.43 74.32 93.54
N ALA A 18 -21.20 75.52 93.00
CA ALA A 18 -21.18 75.75 91.56
C ALA A 18 -20.08 74.95 90.85
N SER A 19 -18.87 74.89 91.43
CA SER A 19 -17.75 74.09 90.91
C SER A 19 -18.02 72.58 90.96
N ASN A 20 -18.61 72.09 92.06
CA ASN A 20 -19.01 70.68 92.20
C ASN A 20 -20.15 70.32 91.21
N ASN A 21 -21.11 71.21 91.00
CA ASN A 21 -22.18 71.01 90.01
C ASN A 21 -21.61 71.07 88.58
N GLN A 22 -20.69 71.99 88.29
CA GLN A 22 -20.01 72.07 87.00
C GLN A 22 -19.18 70.80 86.72
N THR A 23 -18.43 70.27 87.69
CA THR A 23 -17.66 69.03 87.53
C THR A 23 -18.57 67.81 87.38
N GLN A 24 -19.66 67.70 88.13
CA GLN A 24 -20.69 66.65 87.92
C GLN A 24 -21.36 66.76 86.54
N ALA A 25 -21.70 67.97 86.09
CA ALA A 25 -22.27 68.19 84.76
C ALA A 25 -21.29 67.83 83.62
N MET A 26 -19.99 68.06 83.82
CA MET A 26 -18.94 67.63 82.88
C MET A 26 -18.73 66.10 82.92
N ALA A 27 -18.77 65.48 84.10
CA ALA A 27 -18.73 64.02 84.25
C ALA A 27 -19.91 63.35 83.51
N ASN A 28 -21.14 63.78 83.79
CA ASN A 28 -22.35 63.28 83.14
C ASN A 28 -22.32 63.46 81.61
N LYS A 29 -21.80 64.59 81.11
CA LYS A 29 -21.57 64.79 79.66
C LYS A 29 -20.51 63.84 79.11
N SER A 30 -19.44 63.57 79.87
CA SER A 30 -18.40 62.63 79.48
C SER A 30 -18.92 61.18 79.45
N ASP A 31 -19.77 60.78 80.40
CA ASP A 31 -20.40 59.44 80.44
C ASP A 31 -21.38 59.23 79.29
N LEU A 32 -22.19 60.23 78.94
CA LEU A 32 -22.98 60.21 77.70
C LEU A 32 -22.09 60.05 76.46
N GLY A 33 -20.92 60.69 76.45
CA GLY A 33 -19.88 60.51 75.44
C GLY A 33 -19.26 59.10 75.42
N VAL A 34 -19.02 58.49 76.59
CA VAL A 34 -18.54 57.11 76.73
C VAL A 34 -19.60 56.11 76.26
N LEU A 35 -20.88 56.32 76.57
CA LEU A 35 -21.99 55.51 76.09
C LEU A 35 -22.22 55.68 74.58
N ALA A 36 -21.96 56.86 74.02
CA ALA A 36 -21.93 57.06 72.57
C ALA A 36 -20.76 56.30 71.92
N LYS A 37 -19.54 56.43 72.45
CA LYS A 37 -18.35 55.70 71.97
C LYS A 37 -18.49 54.18 72.08
N ARG A 38 -19.02 53.65 73.19
CA ARG A 38 -19.29 52.21 73.35
C ARG A 38 -20.29 51.69 72.32
N ARG A 39 -21.37 52.44 72.05
CA ARG A 39 -22.34 52.09 70.99
C ARG A 39 -21.71 52.15 69.60
N ALA A 40 -20.90 53.17 69.31
CA ALA A 40 -20.18 53.29 68.04
C ALA A 40 -19.16 52.15 67.83
N ASN A 41 -18.38 51.81 68.85
CA ASN A 41 -17.41 50.71 68.78
C ASN A 41 -18.11 49.35 68.59
N HIS A 42 -19.21 49.09 69.30
CA HIS A 42 -19.99 47.86 69.14
C HIS A 42 -20.71 47.77 67.78
N ALA A 43 -21.17 48.90 67.23
CA ALA A 43 -21.68 48.96 65.85
C ALA A 43 -20.55 48.74 64.82
N PHE A 44 -19.36 49.30 65.05
CA PHE A 44 -18.19 49.06 64.20
C PHE A 44 -17.73 47.60 64.24
N GLN A 45 -17.72 46.96 65.42
CA GLN A 45 -17.44 45.52 65.57
C GLN A 45 -18.43 44.69 64.77
N ARG A 46 -19.74 44.90 64.95
CA ARG A 46 -20.78 44.19 64.17
C ARG A 46 -20.68 44.41 62.65
N ASN A 47 -20.33 45.63 62.22
CA ASN A 47 -20.13 45.91 60.80
C ASN A 47 -18.85 45.23 60.27
N ALA A 48 -17.79 45.13 61.05
CA ALA A 48 -16.57 44.42 60.69
C ALA A 48 -16.79 42.89 60.65
N GLU A 49 -17.54 42.35 61.61
CA GLU A 49 -18.00 40.96 61.64
C GLU A 49 -18.83 40.64 60.38
N ALA A 50 -19.85 41.45 60.07
CA ALA A 50 -20.67 41.28 58.87
C ALA A 50 -19.87 41.42 57.56
N MET A 51 -18.88 42.31 57.48
CA MET A 51 -17.98 42.41 56.32
C MET A 51 -17.05 41.20 56.16
N LEU A 52 -16.66 40.55 57.26
CA LEU A 52 -15.87 39.31 57.22
C LEU A 52 -16.75 38.11 56.80
N GLU A 53 -17.99 38.05 57.27
CA GLU A 53 -18.99 37.05 56.86
C GLU A 53 -19.39 37.21 55.38
N GLU A 54 -19.65 38.43 54.90
CA GLU A 54 -19.92 38.69 53.48
C GLU A 54 -18.72 38.26 52.62
N LYS A 55 -17.50 38.53 53.08
CA LYS A 55 -16.26 38.15 52.38
C LYS A 55 -16.02 36.63 52.37
N SER A 56 -16.30 35.90 53.45
CA SER A 56 -16.18 34.43 53.44
C SER A 56 -17.22 33.81 52.50
N ILE A 57 -18.47 34.26 52.56
CA ILE A 57 -19.55 33.82 51.67
C ILE A 57 -19.21 34.15 50.19
N ALA A 58 -18.59 35.29 49.91
CA ALA A 58 -18.12 35.64 48.57
C ALA A 58 -17.01 34.69 48.07
N LEU A 59 -16.02 34.39 48.91
CA LEU A 59 -14.92 33.46 48.60
C LEU A 59 -15.41 32.02 48.41
N GLU A 60 -16.38 31.56 49.21
CA GLU A 60 -17.02 30.24 49.03
C GLU A 60 -17.78 30.16 47.70
N ARG A 61 -18.57 31.20 47.37
CA ARG A 61 -19.28 31.29 46.08
C ARG A 61 -18.32 31.33 44.90
N GLU A 62 -17.21 32.05 45.01
CA GLU A 62 -16.17 32.10 43.97
C GLU A 62 -15.43 30.76 43.84
N SER A 63 -15.16 30.07 44.95
CA SER A 63 -14.57 28.73 44.97
C SER A 63 -15.48 27.71 44.29
N ILE A 64 -16.76 27.65 44.66
CA ILE A 64 -17.77 26.75 44.05
C ILE A 64 -17.96 27.07 42.56
N ARG A 65 -18.00 28.35 42.18
CA ARG A 65 -18.05 28.78 40.77
C ARG A 65 -16.80 28.32 40.01
N SER A 66 -15.62 28.47 40.61
CA SER A 66 -14.35 28.06 40.02
C SER A 66 -14.22 26.55 39.87
N GLN A 67 -14.70 25.78 40.85
CA GLN A 67 -14.79 24.32 40.78
C GLN A 67 -15.70 23.89 39.62
N ARG A 68 -16.92 24.43 39.54
CA ARG A 68 -17.86 24.13 38.43
C ARG A 68 -17.28 24.48 37.06
N ILE A 69 -16.57 25.60 36.93
CA ILE A 69 -15.90 25.99 35.68
C ILE A 69 -14.77 25.01 35.34
N ARG A 70 -13.99 24.54 36.32
CA ARG A 70 -12.97 23.50 36.10
C ARG A 70 -13.60 22.18 35.66
N GLU A 71 -14.65 21.71 36.34
CA GLU A 71 -15.39 20.49 35.98
C GLU A 71 -15.96 20.55 34.56
N GLN A 72 -16.53 21.69 34.17
CA GLN A 72 -17.03 21.93 32.81
C GLN A 72 -15.89 21.94 31.78
N ASN A 73 -14.78 22.62 32.08
CA ASN A 73 -13.61 22.65 31.20
C ASN A 73 -12.96 21.28 31.07
N ASP A 74 -12.85 20.51 32.14
CA ASP A 74 -12.31 19.14 32.15
C ASP A 74 -13.20 18.17 31.35
N TYR A 75 -14.53 18.33 31.44
CA TYR A 75 -15.48 17.57 30.64
C TYR A 75 -15.36 17.92 29.14
N ILE A 76 -15.30 19.21 28.81
CA ILE A 76 -15.12 19.68 27.42
C ILE A 76 -13.76 19.21 26.88
N ALA A 77 -12.69 19.29 27.68
CA ALA A 77 -11.35 18.84 27.28
C ALA A 77 -11.33 17.33 26.99
N LYS A 78 -11.98 16.50 27.82
CA LYS A 78 -12.12 15.05 27.58
C LYS A 78 -12.94 14.76 26.32
N ALA A 79 -14.07 15.44 26.13
CA ALA A 79 -14.90 15.27 24.94
C ALA A 79 -14.18 15.68 23.63
N LEU A 80 -13.39 16.77 23.68
CA LEU A 80 -12.53 17.19 22.56
C LEU A 80 -11.38 16.20 22.33
N GLU A 81 -10.77 15.66 23.38
CA GLU A 81 -9.72 14.65 23.24
C GLU A 81 -10.28 13.33 22.66
N GLU A 82 -11.46 12.89 23.09
CA GLU A 82 -12.14 11.73 22.54
C GLU A 82 -12.55 11.94 21.07
N SER A 83 -13.10 13.11 20.73
CA SER A 83 -13.41 13.48 19.36
C SER A 83 -12.16 13.44 18.47
N ARG A 84 -11.06 14.05 18.94
CA ARG A 84 -9.76 14.01 18.25
C ARG A 84 -9.21 12.59 18.15
N ARG A 85 -9.23 11.78 19.22
CA ARG A 85 -8.81 10.37 19.20
C ARG A 85 -9.63 9.54 18.21
N VAL A 86 -10.89 9.88 17.95
CA VAL A 86 -11.71 9.27 16.89
C VAL A 86 -11.33 9.76 15.50
N GLN A 87 -11.02 11.06 15.33
CA GLN A 87 -10.48 11.61 14.07
C GLN A 87 -9.12 10.99 13.73
N ASP A 88 -8.15 11.04 14.63
CA ASP A 88 -6.83 10.38 14.55
C ASP A 88 -6.94 8.90 14.14
N ARG A 89 -7.93 8.16 14.66
CA ARG A 89 -8.17 6.75 14.30
C ARG A 89 -8.70 6.60 12.88
N LYS A 90 -9.70 7.41 12.48
CA LYS A 90 -10.26 7.42 11.13
C LYS A 90 -9.22 7.83 10.09
N GLU A 91 -8.39 8.83 10.39
CA GLU A 91 -7.30 9.26 9.51
C GLU A 91 -6.25 8.15 9.33
N ARG A 92 -5.83 7.48 10.41
CA ARG A 92 -4.92 6.32 10.32
C ARG A 92 -5.56 5.11 9.65
N GLU A 93 -6.88 4.96 9.70
CA GLU A 93 -7.62 3.92 8.97
C GLU A 93 -7.68 4.23 7.47
N ILE A 94 -8.04 5.46 7.10
CA ILE A 94 -7.99 5.98 5.72
C ILE A 94 -6.56 5.85 5.14
N GLN A 95 -5.54 6.27 5.88
CA GLN A 95 -4.12 6.13 5.47
C GLN A 95 -3.77 4.67 5.19
N ARG A 96 -4.09 3.74 6.10
CA ARG A 96 -3.83 2.31 5.89
C ARG A 96 -4.63 1.72 4.71
N ILE A 97 -5.86 2.15 4.49
CA ILE A 97 -6.67 1.79 3.31
C ILE A 97 -5.98 2.30 2.03
N CYS A 98 -5.48 3.53 2.02
CA CYS A 98 -4.77 4.10 0.88
C CYS A 98 -3.43 3.40 0.60
N GLU A 99 -2.62 3.15 1.63
CA GLU A 99 -1.31 2.47 1.54
C GLU A 99 -1.42 1.00 1.10
N SER A 100 -2.49 0.32 1.54
CA SER A 100 -2.76 -1.09 1.17
C SER A 100 -3.47 -1.26 -0.16
N SER A 101 -4.10 -0.21 -0.71
CA SER A 101 -4.73 -0.25 -2.03
C SER A 101 -3.70 -0.40 -3.15
N GLU A 102 -3.84 -1.47 -3.93
CA GLU A 102 -3.01 -1.72 -5.10
C GLU A 102 -3.30 -0.71 -6.22
N GLU A 103 -4.57 -0.34 -6.41
CA GLU A 103 -5.02 0.65 -7.42
C GLU A 103 -4.36 2.02 -7.25
N LEU A 104 -4.25 2.51 -6.01
CA LEU A 104 -3.59 3.80 -5.72
C LEU A 104 -2.07 3.72 -5.93
N ARG A 105 -1.46 2.57 -5.61
CA ARG A 105 -0.03 2.33 -5.83
C ARG A 105 0.32 2.24 -7.32
N GLU A 106 -0.55 1.62 -8.13
CA GLU A 106 -0.44 1.61 -9.60
C GLU A 106 -0.63 3.01 -10.18
N LEU A 107 -1.62 3.78 -9.70
CA LEU A 107 -1.83 5.15 -10.13
C LEU A 107 -0.63 6.06 -9.79
N GLU A 108 -0.10 5.98 -8.57
CA GLU A 108 1.15 6.67 -8.20
C GLU A 108 2.32 6.29 -9.12
N SER A 109 2.47 5.01 -9.45
CA SER A 109 3.52 4.53 -10.36
C SER A 109 3.37 5.14 -11.77
N MET A 110 2.14 5.13 -12.31
CA MET A 110 1.83 5.75 -13.60
C MET A 110 2.00 7.27 -13.60
N LEU A 111 1.71 7.95 -12.49
CA LEU A 111 1.96 9.39 -12.32
C LEU A 111 3.46 9.69 -12.24
N LYS A 112 4.26 8.88 -11.53
CA LYS A 112 5.73 9.00 -11.50
C LYS A 112 6.33 8.79 -12.90
N VAL A 113 5.84 7.82 -13.67
CA VAL A 113 6.22 7.64 -15.09
C VAL A 113 5.82 8.84 -15.95
N ALA A 114 4.66 9.46 -15.71
CA ALA A 114 4.25 10.68 -16.41
C ALA A 114 5.14 11.90 -16.08
N TYR A 115 5.63 12.03 -14.84
CA TYR A 115 6.66 13.02 -14.48
C TYR A 115 7.97 12.79 -15.24
N VAL A 116 8.50 11.57 -15.24
CA VAL A 116 9.73 11.23 -15.98
C VAL A 116 9.56 11.47 -17.49
N ASN A 117 8.38 11.19 -18.06
CA ASN A 117 8.09 11.50 -19.47
C ASN A 117 8.03 13.01 -19.74
N LYS A 118 7.51 13.82 -18.81
CA LYS A 118 7.52 15.28 -18.91
C LYS A 118 8.94 15.83 -18.83
N GLU A 119 9.73 15.39 -17.85
CA GLU A 119 11.14 15.79 -17.69
C GLU A 119 11.97 15.41 -18.92
N ARG A 120 11.77 14.19 -19.45
CA ARG A 120 12.42 13.75 -20.70
C ARG A 120 12.05 14.60 -21.90
N ALA A 121 10.79 15.07 -22.00
CA ALA A 121 10.37 15.96 -23.08
C ALA A 121 10.99 17.36 -22.93
N VAL A 122 11.14 17.87 -21.71
CA VAL A 122 11.87 19.12 -21.44
C VAL A 122 13.35 18.96 -21.81
N GLN A 123 14.02 17.90 -21.36
CA GLN A 123 15.41 17.60 -21.71
C GLN A 123 15.63 17.43 -23.23
N GLN A 124 14.65 16.86 -23.94
CA GLN A 124 14.71 16.77 -25.40
C GLN A 124 14.59 18.16 -26.05
N ALA A 125 13.64 18.99 -25.60
CA ALA A 125 13.51 20.37 -26.11
C ALA A 125 14.76 21.22 -25.80
N GLU A 126 15.30 21.13 -24.59
CA GLU A 126 16.57 21.75 -24.20
C GLU A 126 17.70 21.30 -25.13
N ARG A 127 17.88 19.99 -25.33
CA ARG A 127 18.88 19.45 -26.27
C ARG A 127 18.66 19.93 -27.70
N GLU A 128 17.42 20.01 -28.19
CA GLU A 128 17.11 20.52 -29.52
C GLU A 128 17.47 22.01 -29.64
N THR A 129 17.24 22.83 -28.60
CA THR A 129 17.71 24.24 -28.59
C THR A 129 19.23 24.37 -28.50
N LEU A 130 19.91 23.51 -27.74
CA LEU A 130 21.38 23.50 -27.67
C LEU A 130 21.99 23.10 -29.02
N ASN A 131 21.48 22.04 -29.66
CA ASN A 131 21.88 21.64 -31.01
C ASN A 131 21.67 22.79 -32.03
N GLN A 132 20.58 23.56 -31.92
CA GLN A 132 20.33 24.72 -32.78
C GLN A 132 21.33 25.86 -32.54
N ILE A 133 21.71 26.11 -31.28
CA ILE A 133 22.75 27.10 -30.92
C ILE A 133 24.13 26.66 -31.43
N GLU A 134 24.47 25.38 -31.32
CA GLU A 134 25.71 24.81 -31.83
C GLU A 134 25.77 24.91 -33.36
N LEU A 135 24.73 24.46 -34.07
CA LEU A 135 24.64 24.58 -35.54
C LEU A 135 24.69 26.05 -36.01
N ALA A 136 24.17 27.00 -35.23
CA ALA A 136 24.27 28.42 -35.53
C ALA A 136 25.71 28.95 -35.33
N ARG A 137 26.43 28.47 -34.30
CA ARG A 137 27.85 28.79 -34.08
C ARG A 137 28.74 28.19 -35.18
N GLU A 138 28.52 26.94 -35.56
CA GLU A 138 29.26 26.29 -36.64
C GLU A 138 29.12 27.06 -37.96
N LYS A 139 27.89 27.45 -38.33
CA LYS A 139 27.65 28.30 -39.52
C LYS A 139 28.28 29.68 -39.43
N ALA A 140 28.35 30.29 -38.24
CA ALA A 140 29.04 31.55 -38.04
C ALA A 140 30.57 31.42 -38.19
N ILE A 141 31.13 30.28 -37.76
CA ILE A 141 32.56 29.96 -37.95
C ILE A 141 32.85 29.64 -39.42
N GLU A 142 32.00 28.86 -40.08
CA GLU A 142 32.09 28.54 -41.51
C GLU A 142 32.07 29.81 -42.38
N THR A 143 31.09 30.69 -42.18
CA THR A 143 30.99 31.95 -42.93
C THR A 143 32.17 32.90 -42.65
N GLN A 144 32.71 32.92 -41.42
CA GLN A 144 33.94 33.65 -41.12
C GLN A 144 35.17 33.05 -41.83
N MET A 145 35.31 31.72 -41.84
CA MET A 145 36.41 31.06 -42.55
C MET A 145 36.32 31.23 -44.08
N GLU A 146 35.12 31.24 -44.66
CA GLU A 146 34.92 31.57 -46.07
C GLU A 146 35.30 33.03 -46.37
N TYR A 147 34.90 33.98 -45.51
CA TYR A 147 35.27 35.38 -45.64
C TYR A 147 36.79 35.58 -45.57
N ASP A 148 37.46 35.02 -44.57
CA ASP A 148 38.92 35.13 -44.43
C ASP A 148 39.67 34.41 -45.57
N ARG A 149 39.12 33.31 -46.10
CA ARG A 149 39.63 32.65 -47.33
C ARG A 149 39.48 33.54 -48.55
N GLN A 150 38.32 34.16 -48.77
CA GLN A 150 38.09 35.07 -49.90
C GLN A 150 39.03 36.28 -49.80
N ARG A 151 39.16 36.86 -48.61
CA ARG A 151 40.09 37.95 -48.32
C ARG A 151 41.54 37.54 -48.60
N ALA A 152 41.98 36.37 -48.14
CA ALA A 152 43.35 35.88 -48.40
C ALA A 152 43.63 35.70 -49.90
N ILE A 153 42.64 35.28 -50.70
CA ILE A 153 42.75 35.21 -52.17
C ILE A 153 42.91 36.60 -52.79
N VAL A 154 42.13 37.59 -52.33
CA VAL A 154 42.25 38.99 -52.77
C VAL A 154 43.61 39.59 -52.37
N ASP A 155 44.06 39.39 -51.13
CA ASP A 155 45.36 39.87 -50.63
C ASP A 155 46.54 39.21 -51.38
N MET A 156 46.42 37.94 -51.77
CA MET A 156 47.38 37.24 -52.63
C MET A 156 47.41 37.83 -54.04
N ALA A 157 46.24 38.03 -54.66
CA ALA A 157 46.13 38.64 -55.99
C ALA A 157 46.67 40.08 -56.02
N ALA A 158 46.43 40.87 -54.96
CA ALA A 158 46.98 42.21 -54.81
C ALA A 158 48.51 42.20 -54.66
N LYS A 159 49.08 41.27 -53.88
CA LYS A 159 50.54 41.10 -53.77
C LYS A 159 51.18 40.69 -55.09
N ASP A 160 50.57 39.76 -55.82
CA ASP A 160 51.06 39.34 -57.15
C ASP A 160 50.87 40.42 -58.22
N PHE A 161 49.87 41.29 -58.08
CA PHE A 161 49.76 42.51 -58.88
C PHE A 161 50.90 43.49 -58.55
N SER A 162 51.19 43.74 -57.26
CA SER A 162 52.32 44.60 -56.84
C SER A 162 53.65 44.11 -57.43
N LYS A 163 53.97 42.82 -57.27
CA LYS A 163 55.17 42.20 -57.88
C LYS A 163 55.24 42.39 -59.41
N ARG A 164 54.11 42.38 -60.12
CA ARG A 164 54.06 42.63 -61.57
C ARG A 164 54.34 44.09 -61.89
N VAL A 165 53.80 45.04 -61.12
CA VAL A 165 54.10 46.48 -61.27
C VAL A 165 55.58 46.75 -60.97
N GLU A 166 56.10 46.20 -59.88
CA GLU A 166 57.52 46.27 -59.49
C GLU A 166 58.43 45.71 -60.58
N ALA A 167 58.11 44.53 -61.13
CA ALA A 167 58.88 43.92 -62.22
C ALA A 167 58.84 44.74 -63.53
N VAL A 168 57.71 45.39 -63.85
CA VAL A 168 57.61 46.31 -64.98
C VAL A 168 58.45 47.56 -64.76
N ALA A 169 58.42 48.16 -63.55
CA ALA A 169 59.24 49.31 -63.20
C ALA A 169 60.74 48.96 -63.22
N SER A 170 61.14 47.80 -62.69
CA SER A 170 62.52 47.30 -62.77
C SER A 170 62.96 47.09 -64.23
N LYS A 171 62.10 46.53 -65.09
CA LYS A 171 62.37 46.39 -66.52
C LYS A 171 62.55 47.74 -67.22
N GLN A 172 61.72 48.73 -66.91
CA GLN A 172 61.83 50.09 -67.46
C GLN A 172 63.15 50.76 -67.03
N SER A 173 63.57 50.60 -65.77
CA SER A 173 64.87 51.08 -65.27
C SER A 173 66.05 50.42 -66.01
N ILE A 174 66.02 49.09 -66.20
CA ILE A 174 67.04 48.37 -66.99
C ILE A 174 67.07 48.87 -68.45
N GLN A 175 65.91 49.13 -69.06
CA GLN A 175 65.84 49.68 -70.42
C GLN A 175 66.39 51.12 -70.51
N GLN A 176 66.21 51.95 -69.48
CA GLN A 176 66.85 53.27 -69.39
C GLN A 176 68.37 53.13 -69.29
N HIS A 177 68.88 52.27 -68.40
CA HIS A 177 70.32 52.00 -68.30
C HIS A 177 70.93 51.48 -69.61
N MET A 178 70.23 50.63 -70.37
CA MET A 178 70.67 50.19 -71.70
C MET A 178 70.74 51.34 -72.71
N LEU A 179 69.73 52.24 -72.71
CA LEU A 179 69.73 53.42 -73.59
C LEU A 179 70.85 54.40 -73.22
N ASP A 180 71.16 54.57 -71.94
CA ASP A 180 72.23 55.45 -71.48
C ASP A 180 73.62 54.86 -71.77
N GLN A 181 73.80 53.53 -71.68
CA GLN A 181 75.02 52.89 -72.17
C GLN A 181 75.17 52.97 -73.70
N LEU A 182 74.08 52.90 -74.47
CA LEU A 182 74.14 53.09 -75.92
C LEU A 182 74.59 54.52 -76.28
N LYS A 183 74.07 55.56 -75.61
CA LYS A 183 74.57 56.94 -75.77
C LYS A 183 76.06 57.04 -75.43
N LEU A 184 76.49 56.46 -74.31
CA LEU A 184 77.88 56.46 -73.89
C LEU A 184 78.80 55.76 -74.92
N HIS A 185 78.32 54.70 -75.57
CA HIS A 185 79.02 54.06 -76.69
C HIS A 185 79.05 54.93 -77.95
N GLU A 186 77.99 55.66 -78.29
CA GLU A 186 77.99 56.64 -79.39
C GLU A 186 78.91 57.84 -79.13
N GLU A 187 79.06 58.24 -77.87
CA GLU A 187 79.98 59.31 -77.43
C GLU A 187 81.43 58.82 -77.49
N ALA A 188 81.73 57.66 -76.91
CA ALA A 188 83.04 57.03 -77.00
C ALA A 188 83.46 56.69 -78.45
N ALA A 189 82.52 56.37 -79.33
CA ALA A 189 82.79 56.17 -80.76
C ALA A 189 83.18 57.48 -81.46
N ARG A 190 82.53 58.60 -81.12
CA ARG A 190 82.89 59.94 -81.62
C ARG A 190 84.25 60.40 -81.10
N GLU A 191 84.56 60.14 -79.82
CA GLU A 191 85.90 60.40 -79.27
C GLU A 191 86.97 59.53 -79.93
N ALA A 192 86.71 58.24 -80.14
CA ALA A 192 87.61 57.34 -80.85
C ALA A 192 87.84 57.74 -82.32
N GLU A 193 86.85 58.32 -83.00
CA GLU A 193 87.02 58.86 -84.36
C GLU A 193 87.89 60.13 -84.37
N LEU A 194 87.72 61.02 -83.39
CA LEU A 194 88.58 62.20 -83.20
C LEU A 194 90.03 61.80 -82.81
N ASP A 195 90.19 60.80 -81.96
CA ASP A 195 91.51 60.27 -81.61
C ASP A 195 92.15 59.50 -82.78
N LYS A 196 91.35 58.79 -83.59
CA LYS A 196 91.84 58.22 -84.84
C LYS A 196 92.37 59.31 -85.78
N GLN A 197 91.67 60.44 -85.93
CA GLN A 197 92.17 61.55 -86.77
C GLN A 197 93.50 62.14 -86.25
N LYS A 198 93.72 62.18 -84.93
CA LYS A 198 95.01 62.56 -84.32
C LYS A 198 96.08 61.49 -84.57
N VAL A 199 95.73 60.21 -84.44
CA VAL A 199 96.64 59.08 -84.69
C VAL A 199 97.01 58.99 -86.16
N ASP A 200 96.09 59.20 -87.10
CA ASP A 200 96.36 59.21 -88.54
C ASP A 200 97.34 60.35 -88.90
N ALA A 201 97.25 61.52 -88.24
CA ALA A 201 98.21 62.61 -88.39
C ALA A 201 99.61 62.26 -87.81
N ILE A 202 99.65 61.63 -86.63
CA ILE A 202 100.91 61.14 -86.02
C ILE A 202 101.51 60.02 -86.90
N MET A 203 100.69 59.13 -87.48
CA MET A 203 101.14 58.08 -88.37
C MET A 203 101.70 58.62 -89.69
N GLN A 204 101.25 59.78 -90.17
CA GLN A 204 101.89 60.46 -91.31
C GLN A 204 103.29 60.96 -90.94
N GLN A 205 103.48 61.54 -89.75
CA GLN A 205 104.82 61.92 -89.27
C GLN A 205 105.72 60.69 -89.07
N ILE A 206 105.19 59.63 -88.46
CA ILE A 206 105.92 58.36 -88.29
C ILE A 206 106.27 57.75 -89.64
N GLN A 207 105.42 57.82 -90.67
CA GLN A 207 105.76 57.30 -92.01
C GLN A 207 106.88 58.09 -92.72
N GLU A 208 107.16 59.33 -92.32
CA GLU A 208 108.35 60.06 -92.76
C GLU A 208 109.62 59.62 -91.98
N GLU A 209 109.51 59.29 -90.68
CA GLU A 209 110.63 58.80 -89.86
C GLU A 209 110.96 57.30 -90.07
N ASP A 210 109.96 56.41 -90.11
CA ASP A 210 110.13 54.95 -90.31
C ASP A 210 110.81 54.65 -91.65
N ARG A 211 110.60 55.52 -92.65
CA ARG A 211 111.26 55.44 -93.95
C ARG A 211 112.79 55.64 -93.88
N LEU A 212 113.28 56.24 -92.78
CA LEU A 212 114.69 56.41 -92.41
C LEU A 212 115.18 55.32 -91.42
N GLU A 213 114.31 54.41 -90.97
CA GLU A 213 114.65 53.33 -90.03
C GLU A 213 114.52 51.92 -90.63
N GLN A 214 113.58 51.68 -91.56
CA GLN A 214 113.44 50.35 -92.17
C GLN A 214 114.72 49.89 -92.91
N GLU A 215 115.51 50.82 -93.48
CA GLU A 215 116.86 50.57 -94.06
C GLU A 215 117.88 49.93 -93.08
N LYS A 216 117.61 50.01 -91.77
CA LYS A 216 118.45 49.44 -90.70
C LYS A 216 118.00 48.05 -90.27
N ARG A 217 116.69 47.72 -90.34
CA ARG A 217 116.08 46.68 -89.47
C ARG A 217 115.99 45.27 -90.04
N GLU A 218 116.10 45.07 -91.36
CA GLU A 218 115.96 43.75 -92.00
C GLU A 218 117.04 42.71 -91.62
N ARG A 219 118.07 43.12 -90.88
CA ARG A 219 119.35 42.41 -90.76
C ARG A 219 119.40 41.29 -89.69
N HIS A 220 118.27 40.84 -89.09
CA HIS A 220 118.35 40.24 -87.74
C HIS A 220 117.46 39.04 -87.27
N VAL A 221 116.43 38.55 -87.98
CA VAL A 221 115.24 37.91 -87.33
C VAL A 221 115.02 36.37 -87.48
N LEU A 222 115.91 35.61 -88.12
CA LEU A 222 115.62 34.26 -88.68
C LEU A 222 115.52 33.03 -87.70
N GLU A 223 114.69 33.10 -86.65
CA GLU A 223 114.61 32.14 -85.53
C GLU A 223 113.52 31.02 -85.58
N THR A 224 113.44 30.19 -84.51
CA THR A 224 112.68 28.90 -84.42
C THR A 224 111.44 28.93 -83.48
N ARG A 225 110.65 27.83 -83.37
CA ARG A 225 109.28 27.93 -82.76
C ARG A 225 108.47 26.66 -82.31
N LYS A 226 109.03 25.48 -81.96
CA LYS A 226 108.19 24.26 -81.69
C LYS A 226 108.69 23.24 -80.64
N LEU A 227 107.84 22.81 -79.68
CA LEU A 227 107.89 21.52 -78.93
C LEU A 227 106.62 21.29 -78.04
N ILE A 228 106.32 20.03 -77.64
CA ILE A 228 105.46 19.55 -76.49
C ILE A 228 103.91 19.39 -76.68
N ASP A 229 103.32 18.24 -76.25
CA ASP A 229 101.88 17.96 -75.93
C ASP A 229 101.65 16.57 -75.21
N ASP A 230 100.39 16.22 -74.79
CA ASP A 230 99.76 14.87 -74.40
C ASP A 230 99.23 14.50 -72.95
N CYS A 231 98.20 13.60 -72.89
CA CYS A 231 97.73 12.64 -71.81
C CYS A 231 96.46 12.89 -70.90
N LYS A 232 95.38 12.03 -70.94
CA LYS A 232 94.20 11.93 -69.98
C LYS A 232 93.36 10.60 -70.05
N LEU A 233 92.73 10.11 -68.93
CA LEU A 233 91.61 9.11 -68.89
C LEU A 233 90.91 8.93 -67.49
N GLN A 234 89.62 8.46 -67.37
CA GLN A 234 89.05 7.78 -66.15
C GLN A 234 87.72 6.94 -66.32
N ARG A 235 86.77 6.87 -65.34
CA ARG A 235 85.83 5.73 -65.02
C ARG A 235 84.46 6.10 -64.36
N ALA A 236 83.47 5.17 -64.31
CA ALA A 236 82.18 5.23 -63.53
C ALA A 236 81.41 3.86 -63.46
N LYS A 237 80.67 3.51 -62.37
CA LYS A 237 79.80 2.28 -62.31
C LYS A 237 78.79 2.02 -61.14
N GLU A 238 78.54 2.89 -60.14
CA GLU A 238 78.23 2.40 -58.77
C GLU A 238 76.86 2.78 -58.07
N LYS A 239 75.71 2.08 -58.29
CA LYS A 239 74.51 1.99 -57.37
C LYS A 239 73.41 0.98 -57.81
N GLU A 240 72.67 0.35 -56.86
CA GLU A 240 71.21 0.02 -57.03
C GLU A 240 70.32 -0.05 -55.74
N GLU A 241 70.40 -1.14 -54.96
CA GLU A 241 69.33 -2.12 -54.60
C GLU A 241 68.05 -1.79 -53.75
N GLN A 242 67.76 -0.57 -53.29
CA GLN A 242 67.07 -0.40 -51.98
C GLN A 242 65.52 -0.63 -51.79
N LEU A 243 64.70 -0.99 -52.80
CA LEU A 243 63.25 -0.64 -52.81
C LEU A 243 62.18 -1.64 -52.27
N ARG A 244 62.44 -2.53 -51.27
CA ARG A 244 61.59 -3.76 -51.10
C ARG A 244 61.00 -4.17 -49.72
N ARG A 245 60.60 -3.26 -48.81
CA ARG A 245 60.31 -3.62 -47.38
C ARG A 245 58.96 -3.24 -46.72
N GLU A 246 58.02 -2.54 -47.37
CA GLU A 246 57.13 -1.62 -46.63
C GLU A 246 55.60 -1.87 -46.74
N LYS A 247 55.10 -3.12 -46.54
CA LYS A 247 53.69 -3.46 -46.90
C LYS A 247 52.84 -4.42 -46.02
N GLU A 248 53.23 -4.83 -44.80
CA GLU A 248 52.59 -6.00 -44.14
C GLU A 248 51.96 -5.83 -42.72
N GLU A 249 51.96 -4.66 -42.06
CA GLU A 249 51.59 -4.56 -40.62
C GLU A 249 50.10 -4.23 -40.27
N ASP A 250 49.21 -4.07 -41.26
CA ASP A 250 48.06 -3.14 -41.12
C ASP A 250 46.70 -3.71 -40.63
N GLN A 251 46.64 -4.92 -40.04
CA GLN A 251 45.37 -5.53 -39.59
C GLN A 251 45.35 -5.99 -38.13
N LYS A 252 45.11 -5.02 -37.23
CA LYS A 252 45.12 -5.17 -35.77
C LYS A 252 43.83 -4.68 -35.09
N ILE A 253 42.72 -4.68 -35.82
CA ILE A 253 41.49 -3.95 -35.48
C ILE A 253 40.41 -4.86 -34.83
N LEU A 254 39.65 -4.26 -33.90
CA LEU A 254 38.44 -4.77 -33.22
C LEU A 254 38.60 -5.96 -32.25
N GLN A 255 39.08 -5.64 -31.06
CA GLN A 255 38.51 -6.21 -29.82
C GLN A 255 37.14 -5.54 -29.55
N HIS A 256 36.17 -6.25 -28.94
CA HIS A 256 35.18 -5.60 -28.07
C HIS A 256 34.52 -6.56 -27.07
N GLY A 257 34.45 -6.14 -25.78
CA GLY A 257 33.53 -6.61 -24.73
C GLY A 257 33.46 -8.12 -24.43
N LYS A 258 33.80 -8.62 -23.23
CA LYS A 258 34.11 -7.95 -21.96
C LYS A 258 33.07 -6.92 -21.49
N HIS A 259 31.85 -7.37 -21.29
CA HIS A 259 31.16 -7.15 -20.01
C HIS A 259 30.61 -8.52 -19.58
N VAL A 260 31.13 -9.09 -18.48
CA VAL A 260 30.54 -8.90 -17.14
C VAL A 260 29.13 -9.52 -17.15
N GLU A 261 28.95 -10.81 -16.83
CA GLU A 261 29.40 -11.52 -15.61
C GLU A 261 28.82 -10.84 -14.35
N MET A 262 28.66 -11.52 -13.22
CA MET A 262 28.05 -10.93 -12.00
C MET A 262 26.57 -10.50 -12.10
N ARG A 263 25.73 -11.30 -12.78
CA ARG A 263 24.37 -11.62 -12.26
C ARG A 263 24.14 -13.12 -12.20
N GLU A 264 25.08 -13.79 -11.52
CA GLU A 264 24.78 -14.98 -10.72
C GLU A 264 23.52 -14.69 -9.87
N ALA A 265 22.46 -15.49 -9.97
CA ALA A 265 22.30 -16.86 -9.47
C ALA A 265 22.06 -16.90 -7.94
N GLY A 266 20.93 -17.50 -7.56
CA GLY A 266 20.46 -17.57 -6.17
C GLY A 266 19.52 -16.41 -5.78
N VAL A 267 18.61 -16.57 -4.81
CA VAL A 267 18.39 -17.70 -3.90
C VAL A 267 16.90 -17.86 -3.59
N LYS A 268 16.40 -19.09 -3.75
CA LYS A 268 15.34 -19.75 -2.96
C LYS A 268 14.29 -18.83 -2.27
N GLU A 269 13.14 -18.68 -2.93
CA GLU A 269 11.82 -18.65 -2.29
C GLU A 269 11.09 -19.93 -2.77
N LYS A 270 11.14 -21.09 -2.10
CA LYS A 270 11.29 -21.44 -0.68
C LYS A 270 10.02 -21.14 0.13
N LEU A 271 9.17 -22.17 0.22
CA LEU A 271 7.96 -22.26 1.04
C LEU A 271 6.79 -21.35 0.58
N ALA A 272 5.51 -21.71 0.75
CA ALA A 272 4.89 -23.02 1.05
C ALA A 272 3.36 -22.95 0.80
N GLU A 273 2.63 -23.99 1.22
CA GLU A 273 1.30 -23.87 1.85
C GLU A 273 0.21 -23.07 1.10
N LYS A 274 -0.23 -23.62 -0.03
CA LYS A 274 -1.62 -23.59 -0.53
C LYS A 274 -1.73 -24.63 -1.67
N LYS A 275 -2.47 -25.74 -1.56
CA LYS A 275 -3.57 -26.08 -0.63
C LYS A 275 -3.49 -27.55 -0.18
N LYS A 276 -3.59 -27.78 1.13
CA LYS A 276 -4.38 -28.90 1.66
C LYS A 276 -5.80 -28.38 1.86
N ARG A 277 -6.77 -28.99 1.20
CA ARG A 277 -8.18 -29.23 1.59
C ARG A 277 -9.04 -29.44 0.34
N GLU A 278 -10.27 -29.89 0.56
CA GLU A 278 -11.14 -30.59 -0.39
C GLU A 278 -10.56 -32.00 -0.70
N GLU A 279 -10.98 -33.11 -0.08
CA GLU A 279 -12.25 -33.40 0.64
C GLU A 279 -13.46 -33.20 -0.31
N GLU A 280 -14.33 -34.16 -0.68
CA GLU A 280 -14.64 -35.53 -0.23
C GLU A 280 -15.23 -36.36 -1.41
N ALA A 281 -15.22 -37.71 -1.34
CA ALA A 281 -16.05 -38.58 -2.20
C ALA A 281 -16.14 -40.04 -1.69
N PHE A 282 -16.57 -40.27 -0.45
CA PHE A 282 -16.89 -41.61 0.07
C PHE A 282 -18.37 -41.91 -0.19
N LEU A 283 -18.72 -42.82 -1.12
CA LEU A 283 -20.02 -43.54 -1.22
C LEU A 283 -20.13 -44.44 -2.47
N ALA A 284 -19.83 -45.74 -2.34
CA ALA A 284 -20.33 -46.82 -3.22
C ALA A 284 -19.97 -48.21 -2.65
N VAL A 285 -20.94 -48.92 -2.05
CA VAL A 285 -20.85 -50.30 -1.55
C VAL A 285 -22.19 -51.02 -1.88
N GLU A 286 -22.34 -52.30 -1.52
CA GLU A 286 -23.65 -53.01 -1.37
C GLU A 286 -24.34 -53.56 -2.65
N ALA A 287 -23.60 -54.18 -3.58
CA ALA A 287 -24.20 -54.83 -4.77
C ALA A 287 -24.14 -56.38 -4.85
N GLU A 288 -23.30 -57.08 -4.06
CA GLU A 288 -22.90 -58.47 -4.37
C GLU A 288 -23.50 -59.59 -3.48
N ILE A 289 -24.36 -59.30 -2.51
CA ILE A 289 -24.77 -60.27 -1.45
C ILE A 289 -26.21 -60.80 -1.64
N GLN A 290 -26.49 -61.49 -2.77
CA GLN A 290 -27.79 -62.15 -3.04
C GLN A 290 -27.64 -63.48 -3.81
N ARG A 291 -26.99 -64.51 -3.23
CA ARG A 291 -26.69 -65.77 -3.97
C ARG A 291 -26.69 -67.10 -3.16
N GLN A 292 -27.67 -67.32 -2.28
CA GLN A 292 -27.89 -68.61 -1.56
C GLN A 292 -29.40 -68.89 -1.40
N ARG A 293 -29.90 -70.16 -1.53
CA ARG A 293 -31.19 -70.76 -0.99
C ARG A 293 -31.96 -71.82 -1.88
N LYS A 294 -31.43 -72.97 -2.35
CA LYS A 294 -32.22 -73.81 -3.33
C LYS A 294 -32.15 -75.39 -3.34
N GLU A 295 -31.81 -76.14 -2.28
CA GLU A 295 -31.43 -77.59 -2.46
C GLU A 295 -31.95 -78.73 -1.50
N GLU A 296 -33.14 -78.71 -0.84
CA GLU A 296 -33.57 -79.81 0.12
C GLU A 296 -35.10 -80.18 0.18
N GLU A 297 -35.55 -81.48 0.08
CA GLU A 297 -36.87 -82.10 0.58
C GLU A 297 -37.18 -83.64 0.21
N GLU A 298 -38.18 -84.33 0.88
CA GLU A 298 -39.03 -85.60 0.58
C GLU A 298 -38.92 -87.06 1.30
N PHE A 299 -40.03 -87.72 1.90
CA PHE A 299 -40.43 -89.23 2.14
C PHE A 299 -41.65 -89.74 3.15
N ALA A 300 -41.88 -91.09 3.49
CA ALA A 300 -42.64 -91.84 4.66
C ALA A 300 -44.07 -92.66 4.61
N ARG A 301 -44.57 -93.49 5.65
CA ARG A 301 -46.02 -93.97 6.15
C ARG A 301 -46.48 -95.50 6.60
N LEU A 302 -47.58 -95.76 7.45
CA LEU A 302 -48.64 -96.93 7.66
C LEU A 302 -48.74 -98.13 8.80
N ARG A 303 -49.95 -98.57 9.42
CA ARG A 303 -50.48 -99.99 9.96
C ARG A 303 -51.64 -100.27 11.13
N ASP A 304 -52.30 -101.51 11.20
CA ASP A 304 -52.95 -102.55 12.23
C ASP A 304 -54.31 -102.56 13.18
N GLU A 305 -54.95 -103.74 13.63
CA GLU A 305 -56.29 -103.97 14.48
C GLU A 305 -56.74 -105.44 15.13
N LEU A 306 -57.88 -105.70 15.94
CA LEU A 306 -58.82 -106.97 16.22
C LEU A 306 -59.26 -107.67 17.66
N TRP A 307 -60.57 -108.18 17.95
CA TRP A 307 -61.17 -109.42 18.75
C TRP A 307 -62.27 -109.45 20.00
N GLU A 308 -63.17 -110.51 20.27
CA GLU A 308 -64.18 -110.82 21.48
C GLU A 308 -64.97 -112.27 21.65
N GLU A 309 -65.66 -112.75 22.80
CA GLU A 309 -66.62 -114.01 23.02
C GLU A 309 -67.38 -114.42 24.45
N GLU A 310 -68.40 -115.39 24.55
CA GLU A 310 -68.96 -116.42 25.64
C GLU A 310 -70.37 -116.40 26.47
N MET A 311 -71.12 -117.56 26.78
CA MET A 311 -72.13 -117.87 27.96
C MET A 311 -73.01 -119.25 28.09
N LEU A 312 -73.59 -119.73 29.29
CA LEU A 312 -74.42 -121.05 29.51
C LEU A 312 -75.62 -121.29 30.62
N GLU A 313 -76.01 -122.55 31.07
CA GLU A 313 -77.35 -123.11 31.68
C GLU A 313 -77.81 -122.84 33.17
N ALA A 314 -76.97 -122.44 34.12
CA ALA A 314 -77.30 -122.45 35.58
C ALA A 314 -78.36 -121.39 36.05
N ARG A 315 -79.63 -121.55 35.65
CA ARG A 315 -80.64 -120.47 35.59
C ARG A 315 -81.85 -120.54 36.54
N ARG A 316 -82.49 -121.69 36.76
CA ARG A 316 -83.89 -121.77 37.29
C ARG A 316 -84.10 -121.67 38.82
N GLN A 317 -83.49 -122.50 39.67
CA GLN A 317 -83.72 -122.37 41.14
C GLN A 317 -83.28 -121.00 41.68
N LYS A 318 -82.25 -120.44 41.04
CA LYS A 318 -81.79 -119.05 41.12
C LYS A 318 -82.94 -118.02 41.06
N GLU A 319 -84.09 -118.33 40.42
CA GLU A 319 -85.21 -117.41 40.21
C GLU A 319 -86.11 -117.14 41.42
N ARG A 320 -86.30 -118.09 42.34
CA ARG A 320 -87.17 -117.86 43.51
C ARG A 320 -86.45 -117.10 44.62
N GLU A 321 -85.18 -117.42 44.88
CA GLU A 321 -84.34 -116.55 45.71
C GLU A 321 -84.19 -115.16 45.08
N ARG A 322 -83.93 -115.08 43.77
CA ARG A 322 -83.96 -113.79 43.05
C ARG A 322 -85.28 -113.06 43.28
N ALA A 323 -86.43 -113.71 43.46
CA ALA A 323 -87.71 -112.99 43.62
C ALA A 323 -87.82 -112.25 44.96
N GLN A 324 -87.48 -112.92 46.08
CA GLN A 324 -87.51 -112.26 47.40
C GLN A 324 -86.29 -111.35 47.62
N LYS A 325 -85.11 -111.73 47.13
CA LYS A 325 -83.96 -110.83 47.04
C LYS A 325 -84.33 -109.59 46.23
N LYS A 326 -84.83 -109.70 44.98
CA LYS A 326 -85.33 -108.55 44.18
C LYS A 326 -86.29 -107.62 44.93
N GLN A 327 -87.10 -108.10 45.88
CA GLN A 327 -88.00 -107.23 46.66
C GLN A 327 -87.23 -106.45 47.73
N ALA A 328 -86.39 -107.12 48.52
CA ALA A 328 -85.53 -106.49 49.54
C ALA A 328 -84.44 -105.63 48.90
N ASP A 329 -83.72 -106.17 47.92
CA ASP A 329 -82.77 -105.49 47.04
C ASP A 329 -83.42 -104.25 46.41
N LYS A 330 -84.71 -104.27 46.04
CA LYS A 330 -85.42 -103.10 45.49
C LYS A 330 -85.70 -102.04 46.55
N GLU A 331 -86.12 -102.41 47.76
CA GLU A 331 -86.32 -101.42 48.83
C GLU A 331 -84.99 -100.81 49.31
N GLU A 332 -83.94 -101.62 49.42
CA GLU A 332 -82.60 -101.14 49.75
C GLU A 332 -82.00 -100.33 48.59
N MET A 333 -82.20 -100.74 47.33
CA MET A 333 -81.86 -99.95 46.14
C MET A 333 -82.60 -98.62 46.12
N MET A 334 -83.90 -98.58 46.45
CA MET A 334 -84.65 -97.31 46.54
C MET A 334 -84.05 -96.41 47.64
N ARG A 335 -83.91 -96.90 48.87
CA ARG A 335 -83.31 -96.11 49.98
C ARG A 335 -81.86 -95.69 49.69
N SER A 336 -81.10 -96.52 48.99
CA SER A 336 -79.73 -96.22 48.54
C SER A 336 -79.73 -95.18 47.42
N ASN A 337 -80.67 -95.27 46.47
CA ASN A 337 -80.87 -94.30 45.39
C ASN A 337 -81.31 -92.94 45.95
N ASP A 338 -82.27 -92.90 46.87
CA ASP A 338 -82.71 -91.67 47.56
C ASP A 338 -81.55 -91.00 48.31
N ARG A 339 -80.75 -91.79 49.05
CA ARG A 339 -79.52 -91.31 49.71
C ARG A 339 -78.48 -90.84 48.69
N GLN A 340 -78.30 -91.55 47.58
CA GLN A 340 -77.38 -91.16 46.51
C GLN A 340 -77.85 -89.91 45.77
N GLN A 341 -79.16 -89.71 45.57
CA GLN A 341 -79.75 -88.49 45.02
C GLN A 341 -79.56 -87.32 45.97
N ALA A 342 -79.81 -87.49 47.28
CA ALA A 342 -79.57 -86.46 48.27
C ALA A 342 -78.08 -86.07 48.37
N LEU A 343 -77.17 -87.04 48.27
CA LEU A 343 -75.72 -86.79 48.21
C LEU A 343 -75.31 -86.10 46.89
N LYS A 344 -75.80 -86.57 45.74
CA LYS A 344 -75.60 -85.92 44.43
C LYS A 344 -76.11 -84.48 44.43
N ALA A 345 -77.30 -84.23 44.97
CA ALA A 345 -77.88 -82.89 45.07
C ALA A 345 -77.05 -81.97 45.98
N ARG A 346 -76.54 -82.46 47.11
CA ARG A 346 -75.62 -81.72 47.98
C ARG A 346 -74.28 -81.43 47.28
N LEU A 347 -73.70 -82.41 46.59
CA LEU A 347 -72.47 -82.24 45.81
C LEU A 347 -72.65 -81.22 44.69
N ILE A 348 -73.76 -81.27 43.94
CA ILE A 348 -74.10 -80.29 42.89
C ILE A 348 -74.32 -78.89 43.49
N ALA A 349 -74.95 -78.78 44.66
CA ALA A 349 -75.13 -77.49 45.34
C ALA A 349 -73.78 -76.91 45.84
N GLU A 350 -72.89 -77.75 46.36
CA GLU A 350 -71.55 -77.35 46.79
C GLU A 350 -70.64 -76.99 45.60
N GLN A 351 -70.72 -77.76 44.51
CA GLN A 351 -70.06 -77.46 43.23
C GLN A 351 -70.52 -76.12 42.70
N LYS A 352 -71.83 -75.88 42.57
CA LYS A 352 -72.38 -74.57 42.16
C LYS A 352 -71.93 -73.43 43.06
N ARG A 353 -71.88 -73.62 44.38
CA ARG A 353 -71.40 -72.57 45.30
C ARG A 353 -69.92 -72.24 45.06
N LYS A 354 -69.08 -73.26 44.80
CA LYS A 354 -67.66 -73.10 44.44
C LYS A 354 -67.47 -72.49 43.05
N GLU A 355 -68.32 -72.86 42.09
CA GLU A 355 -68.38 -72.25 40.75
C GLU A 355 -68.77 -70.77 40.85
N ASP A 356 -69.77 -70.40 41.66
CA ASP A 356 -70.16 -69.01 41.89
C ASP A 356 -69.09 -68.21 42.63
N GLU A 357 -68.43 -68.79 43.64
CA GLU A 357 -67.27 -68.18 44.32
C GLU A 357 -66.11 -67.95 43.33
N TYR A 358 -65.80 -68.93 42.50
CA TYR A 358 -64.75 -68.85 41.48
C TYR A 358 -65.10 -67.88 40.35
N ASN A 359 -66.34 -67.88 39.86
CA ASN A 359 -66.85 -66.95 38.86
C ASN A 359 -66.82 -65.50 39.38
N ASN A 360 -67.16 -65.29 40.65
CA ASN A 360 -67.08 -63.96 41.27
C ASN A 360 -65.63 -63.52 41.55
N TYR A 361 -64.72 -64.46 41.84
CA TYR A 361 -63.28 -64.20 41.88
C TYR A 361 -62.73 -63.82 40.50
N LEU A 362 -63.07 -64.58 39.44
CA LEU A 362 -62.68 -64.28 38.06
C LEU A 362 -63.22 -62.93 37.60
N LYS A 363 -64.50 -62.61 37.84
CA LYS A 363 -65.09 -61.29 37.53
C LYS A 363 -64.31 -60.16 38.21
N LYS A 364 -63.95 -60.31 39.49
CA LYS A 364 -63.14 -59.33 40.22
C LYS A 364 -61.71 -59.22 39.67
N LYS A 365 -61.10 -60.34 39.27
CA LYS A 365 -59.77 -60.40 38.66
C LYS A 365 -59.75 -59.69 37.31
N PHE A 366 -60.63 -60.06 36.38
CA PHE A 366 -60.75 -59.41 35.07
C PHE A 366 -61.08 -57.92 35.21
N ALA A 367 -62.04 -57.53 36.07
CA ALA A 367 -62.33 -56.12 36.34
C ALA A 367 -61.22 -55.38 37.12
N SER A 368 -60.12 -56.03 37.50
CA SER A 368 -58.90 -55.39 38.01
C SER A 368 -57.78 -55.34 36.96
N GLU A 369 -57.72 -56.34 36.08
CA GLU A 369 -56.81 -56.39 34.92
C GLU A 369 -57.23 -55.36 33.86
N GLU A 370 -58.52 -55.29 33.52
CA GLU A 370 -59.10 -54.29 32.60
C GLU A 370 -58.84 -52.84 33.05
N ARG A 371 -58.97 -52.55 34.36
CA ARG A 371 -58.62 -51.23 34.92
C ARG A 371 -57.13 -50.94 34.81
N ARG A 372 -56.28 -51.92 35.11
CA ARG A 372 -54.82 -51.80 34.97
C ARG A 372 -54.41 -51.62 33.50
N GLU A 373 -55.10 -52.26 32.56
CA GLU A 373 -54.89 -52.10 31.13
C GLU A 373 -55.29 -50.69 30.67
N MET A 374 -56.47 -50.19 31.04
CA MET A 374 -56.86 -48.79 30.78
C MET A 374 -55.85 -47.78 31.36
N GLU A 375 -55.38 -47.99 32.60
CA GLU A 375 -54.34 -47.14 33.21
C GLU A 375 -53.02 -47.19 32.42
N LEU A 376 -52.59 -48.38 31.98
CA LEU A 376 -51.39 -48.56 31.17
C LEU A 376 -51.55 -47.98 29.75
N GLU A 377 -52.73 -48.03 29.15
CA GLU A 377 -53.01 -47.38 27.87
C GLU A 377 -53.01 -45.86 27.99
N ILE A 378 -53.64 -45.29 29.02
CA ILE A 378 -53.60 -43.86 29.32
C ILE A 378 -52.15 -43.42 29.58
N PHE A 379 -51.35 -44.20 30.31
CA PHE A 379 -49.93 -43.92 30.54
C PHE A 379 -49.11 -43.98 29.24
N ARG A 380 -49.27 -45.04 28.44
CA ARG A 380 -48.62 -45.19 27.11
C ARG A 380 -49.02 -44.07 26.16
N ARG A 381 -50.26 -43.58 26.24
CA ARG A 381 -50.77 -42.46 25.45
C ARG A 381 -50.11 -41.15 25.88
N LYS A 382 -50.12 -40.83 27.17
CA LYS A 382 -49.45 -39.63 27.72
C LYS A 382 -47.97 -39.60 27.37
N GLN A 383 -47.24 -40.70 27.56
CA GLN A 383 -45.82 -40.82 27.17
C GLN A 383 -45.60 -40.57 25.66
N LYS A 384 -46.50 -41.06 24.79
CA LYS A 384 -46.44 -40.76 23.34
C LYS A 384 -46.78 -39.31 23.01
N GLU A 385 -47.67 -38.66 23.76
CA GLU A 385 -48.03 -37.25 23.60
C GLU A 385 -46.89 -36.34 24.11
N GLU A 386 -46.33 -36.62 25.29
CA GLU A 386 -45.13 -35.98 25.86
C GLU A 386 -43.92 -36.09 24.92
N TYR A 387 -43.64 -37.28 24.37
CA TYR A 387 -42.54 -37.48 23.41
C TYR A 387 -42.76 -36.71 22.10
N LYS A 388 -44.00 -36.62 21.59
CA LYS A 388 -44.33 -35.77 20.44
C LYS A 388 -44.10 -34.28 20.75
N HIS A 389 -44.52 -33.81 21.93
CA HIS A 389 -44.26 -32.43 22.35
C HIS A 389 -42.77 -32.14 22.49
N ALA A 390 -41.97 -33.08 23.00
CA ALA A 390 -40.51 -32.96 23.08
C ALA A 390 -39.86 -32.88 21.68
N ILE A 391 -40.31 -33.68 20.70
CA ILE A 391 -39.85 -33.59 19.30
C ILE A 391 -40.21 -32.22 18.70
N VAL A 392 -41.45 -31.75 18.90
CA VAL A 392 -41.90 -30.43 18.39
C VAL A 392 -41.06 -29.31 19.00
N ALA A 393 -40.83 -29.33 20.31
CA ALA A 393 -39.98 -28.36 21.00
C ALA A 393 -38.53 -28.40 20.50
N GLN A 394 -37.94 -29.59 20.32
CA GLN A 394 -36.59 -29.72 19.78
C GLN A 394 -36.49 -29.21 18.32
N ASN A 395 -37.52 -29.46 17.49
CA ASN A 395 -37.56 -28.96 16.12
C ASN A 395 -37.74 -27.43 16.08
N GLN A 396 -38.57 -26.86 16.96
CA GLN A 396 -38.70 -25.41 17.13
C GLN A 396 -37.38 -24.78 17.60
N GLN A 397 -36.66 -25.42 18.53
CA GLN A 397 -35.33 -24.98 18.97
C GLN A 397 -34.31 -25.03 17.82
N LYS A 398 -34.29 -26.10 17.02
CA LYS A 398 -33.43 -26.22 15.81
C LYS A 398 -33.75 -25.14 14.78
N GLN A 399 -35.03 -24.86 14.52
CA GLN A 399 -35.46 -23.79 13.62
C GLN A 399 -35.08 -22.40 14.16
N ALA A 400 -35.26 -22.15 15.45
CA ALA A 400 -34.87 -20.89 16.09
C ALA A 400 -33.35 -20.66 16.05
N MET A 401 -32.55 -21.70 16.32
CA MET A 401 -31.09 -21.67 16.18
C MET A 401 -30.67 -21.37 14.74
N TYR A 402 -31.20 -22.10 13.76
CA TYR A 402 -30.90 -21.88 12.34
C TYR A 402 -31.28 -20.46 11.87
N HIS A 403 -32.46 -19.94 12.28
CA HIS A 403 -32.86 -18.58 11.93
C HIS A 403 -31.98 -17.52 12.61
N HIS A 404 -31.53 -17.75 13.83
CA HIS A 404 -30.60 -16.87 14.55
C HIS A 404 -29.18 -16.90 13.96
N GLU A 405 -28.70 -18.07 13.53
CA GLU A 405 -27.43 -18.23 12.81
C GLU A 405 -27.48 -17.55 11.44
N LEU A 406 -28.54 -17.77 10.66
CA LEU A 406 -28.77 -17.09 9.38
C LEU A 406 -28.93 -15.56 9.54
N GLN A 407 -29.50 -15.08 10.66
CA GLN A 407 -29.54 -13.65 10.97
C GLN A 407 -28.17 -13.09 11.31
N LYS A 408 -27.33 -13.83 12.05
CA LYS A 408 -25.94 -13.45 12.31
C LYS A 408 -25.10 -13.41 11.04
N GLU A 409 -25.15 -14.47 10.23
CA GLU A 409 -24.46 -14.56 8.94
C GLU A 409 -24.84 -13.38 8.03
N ARG A 410 -26.14 -13.05 7.94
CA ARG A 410 -26.61 -11.89 7.18
C ARG A 410 -26.14 -10.55 7.76
N ALA A 411 -26.08 -10.41 9.08
CA ALA A 411 -25.57 -9.20 9.73
C ALA A 411 -24.05 -9.04 9.55
N GLU A 412 -23.28 -10.14 9.63
CA GLU A 412 -21.84 -10.17 9.39
C GLU A 412 -21.53 -9.89 7.91
N ALA A 413 -22.25 -10.53 6.98
CA ALA A 413 -22.14 -10.24 5.55
C ALA A 413 -22.54 -8.80 5.19
N ALA A 414 -23.58 -8.25 5.81
CA ALA A 414 -23.95 -6.84 5.65
C ALA A 414 -22.85 -5.90 6.14
N ARG A 415 -22.27 -6.16 7.33
CA ARG A 415 -21.17 -5.36 7.86
C ARG A 415 -19.88 -5.47 7.03
N LEU A 416 -19.57 -6.65 6.49
CA LEU A 416 -18.45 -6.82 5.56
C LEU A 416 -18.69 -6.06 4.25
N ALA A 417 -19.93 -6.06 3.73
CA ALA A 417 -20.30 -5.27 2.56
C ALA A 417 -20.25 -3.75 2.82
N GLU A 418 -20.68 -3.29 4.00
CA GLU A 418 -20.53 -1.88 4.45
C GLU A 418 -19.05 -1.48 4.56
N GLU A 419 -18.22 -2.33 5.16
CA GLU A 419 -16.78 -2.10 5.27
C GLU A 419 -16.08 -2.09 3.90
N GLU A 420 -16.45 -2.98 2.98
CA GLU A 420 -15.96 -2.97 1.60
C GLU A 420 -16.42 -1.73 0.85
N ALA A 421 -17.69 -1.34 0.98
CA ALA A 421 -18.23 -0.12 0.35
C ALA A 421 -17.51 1.13 0.88
N PHE A 422 -17.23 1.19 2.18
CA PHE A 422 -16.43 2.26 2.79
C PHE A 422 -14.99 2.27 2.25
N LYS A 423 -14.31 1.12 2.22
CA LYS A 423 -12.94 0.99 1.65
C LYS A 423 -12.91 1.45 0.18
N LYS A 424 -13.88 1.03 -0.64
CA LYS A 424 -14.01 1.42 -2.05
C LYS A 424 -14.30 2.92 -2.22
N ALA A 425 -15.17 3.50 -1.38
CA ALA A 425 -15.45 4.94 -1.40
C ALA A 425 -14.22 5.79 -1.00
N VAL A 426 -13.47 5.38 0.02
CA VAL A 426 -12.21 6.04 0.43
C VAL A 426 -11.14 5.96 -0.67
N VAL A 427 -11.01 4.79 -1.33
CA VAL A 427 -10.08 4.63 -2.45
C VAL A 427 -10.46 5.51 -3.64
N GLU A 428 -11.74 5.56 -4.04
CA GLU A 428 -12.20 6.44 -5.12
C GLU A 428 -12.05 7.94 -4.78
N GLU A 429 -12.27 8.35 -3.53
CA GLU A 429 -12.03 9.75 -3.13
C GLU A 429 -10.53 10.09 -3.15
N ALA A 430 -9.67 9.22 -2.62
CA ALA A 430 -8.22 9.39 -2.66
C ALA A 430 -7.69 9.43 -4.10
N LYS A 431 -8.19 8.55 -4.97
CA LYS A 431 -7.91 8.49 -6.41
C LYS A 431 -8.27 9.81 -7.09
N ARG A 432 -9.45 10.38 -6.78
CA ARG A 432 -9.87 11.69 -7.32
C ARG A 432 -8.97 12.83 -6.87
N ARG A 433 -8.67 12.94 -5.57
CA ARG A 433 -7.77 13.98 -5.04
C ARG A 433 -6.37 13.89 -5.67
N LEU A 434 -5.82 12.69 -5.77
CA LEU A 434 -4.52 12.44 -6.41
C LEU A 434 -4.53 12.82 -7.91
N LEU A 435 -5.63 12.55 -8.62
CA LEU A 435 -5.81 13.01 -10.00
C LEU A 435 -5.94 14.53 -10.11
N GLU A 436 -6.71 15.20 -9.25
CA GLU A 436 -6.86 16.66 -9.24
C GLU A 436 -5.50 17.37 -8.97
N ASP A 437 -4.75 16.93 -7.96
CA ASP A 437 -3.46 17.51 -7.56
C ASP A 437 -2.36 17.39 -8.63
N HIS A 438 -2.41 16.33 -9.44
CA HIS A 438 -1.40 16.06 -10.48
C HIS A 438 -1.86 16.45 -11.89
N ALA A 439 -3.16 16.56 -12.16
CA ALA A 439 -3.72 16.94 -13.46
C ALA A 439 -3.11 18.23 -14.04
N ALA A 440 -3.11 19.32 -13.25
CA ALA A 440 -2.57 20.61 -13.68
C ALA A 440 -1.04 20.58 -13.95
N LYS A 441 -0.32 19.64 -13.33
CA LYS A 441 1.14 19.52 -13.45
C LYS A 441 1.57 18.62 -14.62
N LEU A 442 0.71 17.69 -15.04
CA LEU A 442 1.01 16.62 -16.02
C LEU A 442 0.10 16.65 -17.26
N GLN A 443 -0.64 17.74 -17.49
CA GLN A 443 -1.48 17.91 -18.68
C GLN A 443 -0.67 17.66 -19.97
N GLY A 444 -1.14 16.72 -20.80
CA GLY A 444 -0.45 16.25 -22.00
C GLY A 444 0.45 15.01 -21.84
N TYR A 445 0.90 14.68 -20.61
CA TYR A 445 1.86 13.61 -20.33
C TYR A 445 1.27 12.37 -19.64
N LEU A 446 -0.03 12.39 -19.32
CA LEU A 446 -0.74 11.27 -18.70
C LEU A 446 -0.94 10.08 -19.68
N PRO A 447 -0.81 8.82 -19.20
CA PRO A 447 -1.18 7.62 -19.97
C PRO A 447 -2.65 7.63 -20.43
N LYS A 448 -2.94 7.05 -21.61
CA LYS A 448 -4.25 7.12 -22.27
C LYS A 448 -5.44 6.65 -21.41
N GLY A 449 -5.23 5.67 -20.51
CA GLY A 449 -6.25 5.18 -19.58
C GLY A 449 -6.64 6.23 -18.54
N ILE A 450 -5.65 6.72 -17.77
CA ILE A 450 -5.87 7.77 -16.77
C ILE A 450 -6.35 9.07 -17.44
N ALA A 451 -5.82 9.41 -18.62
CA ALA A 451 -6.30 10.54 -19.42
C ALA A 451 -7.73 10.37 -19.96
N LYS A 452 -8.36 9.19 -19.79
CA LYS A 452 -9.79 8.96 -20.04
C LYS A 452 -10.59 9.13 -18.73
N GLU A 453 -10.16 8.51 -17.62
CA GLU A 453 -10.79 8.69 -16.31
C GLU A 453 -10.78 10.15 -15.84
N MET A 454 -9.67 10.86 -16.03
CA MET A 454 -9.55 12.29 -15.76
C MET A 454 -10.57 13.08 -16.59
N ARG A 455 -10.77 12.73 -17.88
CA ARG A 455 -11.74 13.43 -18.74
C ARG A 455 -13.19 13.12 -18.38
N SER A 456 -13.52 11.92 -17.91
CA SER A 456 -14.88 11.62 -17.43
C SER A 456 -15.21 12.31 -16.10
N HIS A 457 -14.21 12.51 -15.22
CA HIS A 457 -14.41 13.23 -13.96
C HIS A 457 -14.41 14.76 -14.15
N MET A 458 -13.45 15.31 -14.91
CA MET A 458 -13.36 16.75 -15.18
C MET A 458 -14.46 17.25 -16.13
N GLY A 459 -14.98 16.40 -17.03
CA GLY A 459 -16.08 16.73 -17.93
C GLY A 459 -17.48 16.73 -17.28
N SER A 460 -17.54 16.67 -15.95
CA SER A 460 -18.78 16.67 -15.15
C SER A 460 -18.87 17.91 -14.22
N ARG A 461 -18.08 18.95 -14.49
CA ARG A 461 -18.11 20.27 -13.84
C ARG A 461 -18.14 21.38 -14.90
#